data_AF-A0A8S4QSP7-F1
#
_entry.id   AF-A0A8S4QSP7-F1
#
_cell.length_a   1.000
_cell.length_b   1.000
_cell.length_c   1.000
_cell.angle_alpha   90.00
_cell.angle_beta   90.00
_cell.angle_gamma   90.00
#
_symmetry.space_group_name_H-M   'P 1'
#
loop_
_entity.id
_entity.type
_entity.pdbx_description
1 polymer ?
#
loop_
_entity_poly.entity_id
_entity_poly.type
_entity_poly.pdbx_seq_one_letter_code
_entity_poly.pdbx_strand_id
1 'polypeptide(L)' 'TAPSRGDSGAGLAFPAETLGITRYYLQAITSTSPISRNGRIDLYAPTSFEPSAKHEKLIKEHWDPYL' A
#
# COMPACT_ATOMS: atom_id res chain seq x y z
N THR A 1 9.47 -8.89 -1.74
CA THR A 1 9.08 -8.75 -3.17
C THR A 1 9.11 -7.29 -3.55
N ALA A 2 9.57 -6.97 -4.76
CA ALA A 2 9.51 -5.61 -5.31
C ALA A 2 8.15 -5.41 -6.00
N PRO A 3 7.46 -4.27 -5.78
CA PRO A 3 6.19 -3.97 -6.45
C PRO A 3 6.33 -3.94 -7.97
N SER A 4 5.29 -4.41 -8.65
CA SER A 4 5.28 -4.71 -10.07
C SER A 4 4.10 -4.08 -10.80
N ARG A 5 4.09 -4.20 -12.13
CA ARG A 5 2.97 -3.77 -12.96
C ARG A 5 1.73 -4.61 -12.60
N GLY A 6 0.72 -3.98 -12.02
CA GLY A 6 -0.47 -4.65 -11.50
C GLY A 6 -0.65 -4.51 -9.99
N ASP A 7 0.40 -4.11 -9.26
CA ASP A 7 0.34 -3.88 -7.81
C ASP A 7 -0.13 -2.45 -7.46
N SER A 8 -0.50 -1.62 -8.44
CA SER A 8 -1.11 -0.31 -8.17
C SER A 8 -2.41 -0.49 -7.37
N GLY A 9 -2.50 0.17 -6.23
CA GLY A 9 -3.60 0.00 -5.27
C GLY A 9 -3.35 -1.09 -4.21
N ALA A 10 -2.27 -1.86 -4.30
CA ALA A 10 -1.93 -2.86 -3.29
C ALA A 10 -1.51 -2.20 -1.96
N GLY A 11 -1.79 -2.87 -0.85
CA GLY A 11 -1.49 -2.37 0.49
C GLY A 11 -0.11 -2.77 0.99
N LEU A 12 0.63 -1.80 1.54
CA LEU A 12 1.82 -2.01 2.36
C LEU A 12 1.42 -2.08 3.83
N ALA A 13 1.48 -3.28 4.42
CA ALA A 13 1.08 -3.52 5.80
C ALA A 13 2.22 -4.06 6.66
N PHE A 14 2.22 -3.69 7.95
CA PHE A 14 3.20 -4.16 8.94
C PHE A 14 2.50 -4.82 10.12
N PRO A 15 3.10 -5.87 10.72
CA PRO A 15 2.56 -6.50 11.90
C PRO A 15 2.70 -5.58 13.13
N ALA A 16 1.70 -5.60 14.00
CA ALA A 16 1.77 -5.06 15.35
C ALA A 16 1.00 -5.98 16.30
N GLU A 17 1.54 -6.15 17.51
CA GLU A 17 0.84 -6.84 18.59
C GLU A 17 -0.26 -5.92 19.15
N THR A 18 -1.51 -6.39 19.14
CA THR A 18 -2.64 -5.65 19.70
C THR A 18 -3.55 -6.62 20.42
N LEU A 19 -3.67 -6.43 21.74
CA LEU A 19 -4.41 -7.32 22.64
C LEU A 19 -3.90 -8.77 22.62
N GLY A 20 -2.57 -8.96 22.49
CA GLY A 20 -1.93 -10.27 22.48
C GLY A 20 -2.13 -11.09 21.20
N ILE A 21 -2.57 -10.43 20.12
CA ILE A 21 -2.73 -11.02 18.79
C ILE A 21 -1.96 -10.16 17.80
N THR A 22 -1.18 -10.79 16.92
CA THR A 22 -0.55 -10.12 15.79
C THR A 22 -1.61 -9.67 14.78
N ARG A 23 -1.74 -8.36 14.58
CA ARG A 23 -2.59 -7.75 13.55
C ARG A 23 -1.72 -7.04 12.52
N TYR A 24 -2.10 -7.09 11.25
CA TYR A 24 -1.40 -6.38 10.18
C TYR A 24 -2.14 -5.08 9.86
N TYR A 25 -1.44 -3.95 9.99
CA TYR A 25 -2.01 -2.62 9.77
C TYR A 25 -1.52 -2.04 8.45
N LEU A 26 -2.46 -1.57 7.63
CA LEU A 26 -2.18 -0.91 6.36
C LEU A 26 -1.55 0.47 6.60
N GLN A 27 -0.28 0.64 6.20
CA GLN A 27 0.46 1.89 6.37
C GLN A 27 0.49 2.76 5.10
N ALA A 28 0.48 2.14 3.93
CA ALA A 28 0.50 2.87 2.68
C ALA A 28 -0.09 2.05 1.53
N ILE A 29 -0.42 2.72 0.43
CA ILE A 29 -0.94 2.11 -0.80
C ILE A 29 0.09 2.33 -1.90
N THR A 30 0.43 1.27 -2.63
CA THR A 30 1.35 1.36 -3.79
C THR A 30 0.71 2.19 -4.89
N SER A 31 1.38 3.27 -5.30
CA SER A 31 0.88 4.21 -6.31
C SER A 31 1.56 3.94 -7.66
N THR A 32 2.88 4.12 -7.72
CA THR A 32 3.65 3.98 -8.95
C THR A 32 4.94 3.19 -8.75
N SER A 33 5.17 2.23 -9.65
CA SER A 33 6.42 1.48 -9.76
C SER A 33 7.05 1.78 -11.13
N PRO A 34 8.27 2.34 -11.18
CA PRO A 34 8.90 2.68 -12.45
C PRO A 34 9.18 1.44 -13.30
N ILE A 35 8.99 1.57 -14.61
CA ILE A 35 9.36 0.56 -15.60
C ILE A 35 10.65 0.99 -16.29
N SER A 36 11.60 0.06 -16.41
CA SER A 36 12.84 0.28 -17.16
C SER A 36 12.55 0.37 -18.67
N ARG A 37 13.50 0.92 -19.44
CA ARG A 37 13.38 1.12 -20.90
C ARG A 37 13.06 -0.15 -21.70
N ASN A 38 13.38 -1.33 -21.15
CA ASN A 38 13.08 -2.63 -21.73
C ASN A 38 11.70 -3.21 -21.34
N GLY A 39 10.84 -2.40 -20.69
CA GLY A 39 9.50 -2.78 -20.26
C GLY A 39 9.44 -3.68 -19.03
N ARG A 40 10.57 -3.94 -18.36
CA ARG A 40 10.64 -4.71 -17.11
C ARG A 40 10.51 -3.79 -15.90
N ILE A 41 10.18 -4.37 -14.74
CA ILE A 41 10.17 -3.67 -13.46
C ILE A 41 11.59 -3.17 -13.19
N ASP A 42 11.69 -1.88 -12.86
CA ASP A 42 12.96 -1.32 -12.41
C ASP A 42 13.12 -1.62 -10.92
N LEU A 43 14.03 -2.55 -10.59
CA LEU A 43 14.29 -2.96 -9.21
C LEU A 43 15.09 -1.92 -8.41
N TYR A 44 15.65 -0.92 -9.08
CA TYR A 44 16.53 0.08 -8.48
C TYR A 44 15.88 1.46 -8.41
N ALA A 45 14.79 1.67 -9.14
CA ALA A 45 14.05 2.92 -9.10
C ALA A 45 13.09 2.94 -7.87
N PRO A 46 12.94 4.10 -7.21
CA PRO A 46 12.08 4.21 -6.04
C PRO A 46 10.62 3.96 -6.43
N THR A 47 9.96 3.06 -5.70
CA THR A 47 8.50 2.90 -5.74
C THR A 47 7.86 3.95 -4.85
N SER A 48 6.83 4.63 -5.35
CA SER A 48 6.08 5.62 -4.59
C SER A 48 4.88 4.99 -3.90
N PHE A 49 4.66 5.38 -2.64
CA PHE A 49 3.54 4.94 -1.82
C PHE A 49 2.77 6.13 -1.29
N GLU A 50 1.44 6.00 -1.24
CA GLU A 50 0.56 6.97 -0.60
C GLU A 50 0.29 6.56 0.85
N PRO A 51 0.67 7.38 1.85
CA PRO A 51 0.40 7.07 3.25
C PRO A 51 -1.10 6.97 3.54
N SER A 52 -1.54 5.86 4.15
CA SER A 52 -2.95 5.64 4.49
C SER A 52 -3.46 6.63 5.54
N ALA A 53 -2.62 6.95 6.53
CA ALA A 53 -2.94 7.89 7.60
C ALA A 53 -3.34 9.29 7.10
N LYS A 54 -2.77 9.76 5.98
CA LYS A 54 -3.14 11.06 5.39
C LYS A 54 -4.59 11.10 4.90
N HIS A 55 -5.17 9.94 4.62
CA HIS A 55 -6.50 9.79 4.05
C HIS A 55 -7.50 9.20 5.06
N GLU A 56 -7.13 9.07 6.33
CA GLU A 56 -7.96 8.42 7.36
C GLU A 56 -9.37 9.02 7.45
N LYS A 57 -9.47 10.36 7.46
CA LYS A 57 -10.76 11.06 7.49
C LYS A 57 -11.63 10.68 6.28
N LEU A 58 -11.06 10.75 5.08
CA LEU A 58 -11.76 10.44 3.84
C LEU A 58 -12.24 8.98 3.83
N ILE A 59 -11.38 8.05 4.26
CA ILE A 59 -11.69 6.62 4.37
C ILE A 59 -12.87 6.42 5.31
N LYS A 60 -12.84 7.02 6.50
CA LYS A 60 -13.91 6.88 7.50
C LYS A 60 -15.23 7.50 7.05
N GLU A 61 -15.19 8.62 6.34
CA GLU A 61 -16.39 9.30 5.82
C GLU A 61 -17.10 8.48 4.73
N HIS A 62 -16.37 7.64 3.99
CA HIS A 62 -16.90 6.81 2.91
C HIS A 62 -16.87 5.31 3.23
N TRP A 63 -16.61 4.97 4.50
CA TRP A 63 -16.65 3.59 4.96
C TRP A 63 -18.11 3.19 5.19
N ASP A 64 -18.68 2.42 4.28
CA ASP A 64 -19.94 1.73 4.53
C ASP A 64 -19.64 0.41 5.27
N PRO A 65 -19.99 0.26 6.55
CA PRO A 65 -19.73 -0.96 7.29
C PRO A 65 -20.66 -2.12 6.90
N TYR A 66 -21.61 -1.90 5.97
CA TYR A 66 -22.61 -2.89 5.55
C TYR A 66 -22.48 -3.35 4.08
N LEU A 67 -21.43 -2.92 3.37
CA LEU A 67 -20.94 -3.54 2.14
C LEU A 67 -19.99 -4.71 2.46
#